data_AF-A0A6P1L2N7-F1
#
_entry.id   AF-A0A6P1L2N7-F1
#
_cell.length_a   1.000
_cell.length_b   1.000
_cell.length_c   1.000
_cell.angle_alpha   90.00
_cell.angle_beta   90.00
_cell.angle_gamma   90.00
#
_symmetry.space_group_name_H-M   'P 1'
#
loop_
_entity.id
_entity.type
_entity.pdbx_description
1 polymer ?
#
loop_
_entity_poly.entity_id
_entity_poly.type
_entity_poly.pdbx_seq_one_letter_code
_entity_poly.pdbx_strand_id
1 'polypeptide(L)'
;MNQRQWLIDEAMPPDTVAIEQIEREISSYQQGSRESVSQPQAVNLAVRLQDIMIWDTKKWFGDAQMRLDALVVHGHATAGDAASIYMPQTFRFPGIKSQDRLPTGENGLLIFYGKALHFLDIFITVSRDRQDSEDLATLLHKNLQSPEMQGAVGTLLGLAVAAPQVSTVTTAIGGASILGSLAYQILSKVTGDTIGLYRNSWLQYRDGFGIGRHPQVGSHNVKDLSFWYEIIQEEPQF
;
A
#
# COMPACT_ATOMS: atom_id res chain seq x y z
N MET A 1 -14.05 -23.13 -4.21
CA MET A 1 -13.69 -22.21 -3.11
C MET A 1 -13.64 -20.82 -3.71
N ASN A 2 -14.50 -19.91 -3.25
CA ASN A 2 -14.75 -18.62 -3.88
C ASN A 2 -13.51 -17.72 -3.85
N GLN A 3 -12.96 -17.40 -5.02
CA GLN A 3 -12.11 -16.22 -5.20
C GLN A 3 -12.93 -15.02 -4.74
N ARG A 4 -12.53 -14.42 -3.61
CA ARG A 4 -13.29 -13.31 -3.04
C ARG A 4 -12.99 -12.04 -3.83
N GLN A 5 -14.07 -11.40 -4.23
CA GLN A 5 -14.20 -10.29 -5.16
C GLN A 5 -13.87 -8.97 -4.44
N TRP A 6 -12.62 -8.79 -4.03
CA TRP A 6 -12.10 -7.52 -3.50
C TRP A 6 -10.77 -7.12 -4.16
N LEU A 7 -10.57 -7.57 -5.39
CA LEU A 7 -9.65 -6.89 -6.29
C LEU A 7 -10.23 -5.48 -6.49
N ILE A 8 -9.66 -4.48 -5.80
CA ILE A 8 -9.83 -3.08 -6.18
C ILE A 8 -8.95 -2.89 -7.43
N ASP A 9 -9.38 -3.53 -8.51
CA ASP A 9 -8.98 -3.16 -9.86
C ASP A 9 -9.71 -1.85 -10.11
N GLU A 10 -8.96 -0.76 -10.29
CA GLU A 10 -9.43 0.62 -10.39
C GLU A 10 -9.59 1.37 -9.07
N ALA A 11 -9.10 2.62 -9.08
CA ALA A 11 -8.88 3.54 -7.98
C ALA A 11 -10.12 4.00 -7.18
N MET A 12 -11.10 3.12 -6.93
CA MET A 12 -12.23 3.44 -6.07
C MET A 12 -11.87 3.24 -4.59
N PRO A 13 -12.10 4.25 -3.73
CA PRO A 13 -12.05 4.06 -2.29
C PRO A 13 -13.07 2.99 -1.89
N PRO A 14 -12.87 2.29 -0.75
CA PRO A 14 -13.86 1.35 -0.23
C PRO A 14 -15.21 2.05 -0.11
N ASP A 15 -16.27 1.42 -0.63
CA ASP A 15 -17.62 1.95 -0.57
C ASP A 15 -18.20 1.85 0.85
N THR A 16 -19.35 2.50 1.07
CA THR A 16 -20.00 2.53 2.38
C THR A 16 -20.33 1.12 2.90
N VAL A 17 -20.67 0.18 2.00
CA VAL A 17 -21.02 -1.19 2.37
C VAL A 17 -19.80 -1.95 2.89
N ALA A 18 -18.65 -1.79 2.22
CA ALA A 18 -17.38 -2.35 2.66
C ALA A 18 -16.95 -1.77 4.02
N ILE A 19 -17.14 -0.46 4.22
CA ILE A 19 -16.87 0.22 5.49
C ILE A 19 -17.76 -0.36 6.60
N GLU A 20 -19.07 -0.43 6.41
CA GLU A 20 -20.02 -0.97 7.40
C GLU A 20 -19.75 -2.45 7.73
N GLN A 21 -19.25 -3.23 6.77
CA GLN A 21 -18.84 -4.61 7.03
C GLN A 21 -17.60 -4.66 7.93
N ILE A 22 -16.59 -3.84 7.65
CA ILE A 22 -15.39 -3.74 8.48
C ILE A 22 -15.77 -3.31 9.91
N GLU A 23 -16.66 -2.34 10.07
CA GLU A 23 -17.10 -1.90 11.40
C GLU A 23 -17.80 -3.02 12.19
N ARG A 24 -18.68 -3.78 11.55
CA ARG A 24 -19.34 -4.92 12.19
C ARG A 24 -18.36 -6.00 12.62
N GLU A 25 -17.41 -6.35 11.76
CA GLU A 25 -16.41 -7.38 12.05
C GLU A 25 -15.51 -6.95 13.20
N ILE A 26 -14.95 -5.74 13.18
CA ILE A 26 -14.09 -5.23 14.27
C ILE A 26 -14.89 -5.15 15.58
N SER A 27 -16.13 -4.67 15.55
CA SER A 27 -16.99 -4.62 16.75
C SER A 27 -17.24 -6.00 17.35
N SER A 28 -17.38 -7.03 16.51
CA SER A 28 -17.58 -8.41 16.96
C SER A 28 -16.36 -8.98 17.70
N TYR A 29 -15.14 -8.65 17.24
CA TYR A 29 -13.90 -9.05 17.91
C TYR A 29 -13.73 -8.35 19.28
N GLN A 30 -14.21 -7.11 19.40
CA GLN A 30 -14.19 -6.37 20.67
C GLN A 30 -15.24 -6.90 21.68
N GLN A 31 -16.39 -7.41 21.22
CA GLN A 31 -17.44 -7.94 22.10
C GLN A 31 -17.20 -9.39 22.55
N GLY A 32 -16.53 -10.22 21.72
CA GLY A 32 -16.25 -11.63 22.04
C GLY A 32 -15.11 -11.84 23.05
N SER A 33 -14.26 -10.84 23.26
CA SER A 33 -13.06 -10.92 24.09
C SER A 33 -13.29 -10.27 25.46
N ARG A 34 -13.89 -11.03 26.41
CA ARG A 34 -13.92 -10.65 27.84
C ARG A 34 -12.56 -10.86 28.55
N GLU A 35 -11.59 -11.43 27.85
CA GLU A 35 -10.19 -11.43 28.25
C GLU A 35 -9.55 -10.13 27.78
N SER A 36 -8.93 -9.41 28.72
CA SER A 36 -8.01 -8.27 28.54
C SER A 36 -7.84 -7.83 27.09
N VAL A 37 -8.57 -6.80 26.66
CA VAL A 37 -8.36 -6.18 25.34
C VAL A 37 -6.89 -5.81 25.24
N SER A 38 -6.12 -6.66 24.56
CA SER A 38 -4.69 -6.43 24.37
C SER A 38 -4.61 -5.14 23.57
N GLN A 39 -3.97 -4.11 24.13
CA GLN A 39 -3.78 -2.87 23.40
C GLN A 39 -3.08 -3.19 22.08
N PRO A 40 -3.52 -2.59 20.96
CA PRO A 40 -2.87 -2.82 19.68
C PRO A 40 -1.40 -2.50 19.82
N GLN A 41 -0.59 -3.48 19.47
CA GLN A 41 0.85 -3.40 19.58
C GLN A 41 1.41 -3.08 18.21
N ALA A 42 2.38 -2.17 18.18
CA ALA A 42 3.14 -1.91 16.97
C ALA A 42 4.02 -3.12 16.64
N VAL A 43 3.90 -3.63 15.41
CA VAL A 43 4.63 -4.82 14.95
C VAL A 43 5.63 -4.40 13.87
N ASN A 44 6.87 -4.88 13.97
CA ASN A 44 7.87 -4.70 12.90
C ASN A 44 7.51 -5.61 11.71
N LEU A 45 7.27 -5.01 10.56
CA LEU A 45 6.94 -5.72 9.33
C LEU A 45 7.91 -5.34 8.21
N ALA A 46 8.17 -6.29 7.32
CA ALA A 46 8.78 -6.07 6.02
C ALA A 46 7.78 -6.46 4.92
N VAL A 47 7.72 -5.69 3.83
CA VAL A 47 6.93 -6.04 2.65
C VAL A 47 7.85 -6.15 1.44
N ARG A 48 7.80 -7.28 0.74
CA ARG A 48 8.64 -7.54 -0.42
C ARG A 48 7.80 -7.93 -1.62
N LEU A 49 8.03 -7.28 -2.76
CA LEU A 49 7.46 -7.65 -4.05
C LEU A 49 8.37 -8.64 -4.76
N GLN A 50 7.76 -9.62 -5.42
CA GLN A 50 8.46 -10.76 -5.96
C GLN A 50 7.85 -11.15 -7.31
N ASP A 51 8.69 -11.74 -8.19
CA ASP A 51 8.34 -12.14 -9.56
C ASP A 51 7.52 -11.08 -10.32
N ILE A 52 7.99 -9.82 -10.29
CA ILE A 52 7.30 -8.71 -10.96
C ILE A 52 7.50 -8.84 -12.47
N MET A 53 6.45 -9.24 -13.18
CA MET A 53 6.43 -9.42 -14.64
C MET A 53 5.67 -8.28 -15.30
N ILE A 54 6.24 -7.72 -16.37
CA ILE A 54 5.58 -6.77 -17.26
C ILE A 54 5.11 -7.54 -18.49
N TRP A 55 3.80 -7.70 -18.69
CA TRP A 55 3.25 -8.49 -19.79
C TRP A 55 3.26 -7.75 -21.11
N ASP A 56 2.89 -6.47 -21.09
CA ASP A 56 2.93 -5.61 -22.26
C ASP A 56 3.40 -4.21 -21.90
N THR A 57 4.44 -3.74 -22.58
CA THR A 57 4.86 -2.33 -22.55
C THR A 57 4.01 -1.46 -23.47
N LYS A 58 2.96 -1.98 -24.11
CA LYS A 58 2.00 -1.25 -24.98
C LYS A 58 2.64 -0.64 -26.23
N LYS A 59 3.27 -1.48 -27.06
CA LYS A 59 3.82 -1.14 -28.39
C LYS A 59 4.80 0.05 -28.38
N TRP A 60 5.59 0.20 -27.33
CA TRP A 60 6.67 1.18 -27.31
C TRP A 60 7.87 0.56 -28.03
N PHE A 61 8.29 1.13 -29.16
CA PHE A 61 9.42 0.63 -29.94
C PHE A 61 10.70 0.66 -29.09
N GLY A 62 11.34 -0.49 -28.88
CA GLY A 62 12.61 -0.63 -28.17
C GLY A 62 12.46 -0.89 -26.67
N ASP A 63 13.59 -0.81 -25.96
CA ASP A 63 13.68 -1.00 -24.52
C ASP A 63 12.97 0.13 -23.76
N ALA A 64 12.04 -0.18 -22.86
CA ALA A 64 11.32 0.81 -22.07
C ALA A 64 12.06 1.16 -20.77
N GLN A 65 12.04 2.46 -20.43
CA GLN A 65 12.39 2.93 -19.10
C GLN A 65 11.15 2.76 -18.22
N MET A 66 11.20 1.85 -17.28
CA MET A 66 10.09 1.48 -16.42
C MET A 66 10.31 2.02 -15.01
N ARG A 67 9.22 2.39 -14.36
CA ARG A 67 9.21 2.89 -13.00
C ARG A 67 8.15 2.17 -12.19
N LEU A 68 8.52 1.73 -11.00
CA LEU A 68 7.62 1.21 -9.98
C LEU A 68 7.62 2.18 -8.80
N ASP A 69 6.44 2.69 -8.46
CA ASP A 69 6.22 3.48 -7.27
C ASP A 69 5.43 2.67 -6.26
N ALA A 70 5.95 2.55 -5.05
CA ALA A 70 5.28 1.94 -3.92
C ALA A 70 4.96 3.01 -2.88
N LEU A 71 3.74 3.01 -2.38
CA LEU A 71 3.35 3.77 -1.19
C LEU A 71 2.80 2.78 -0.18
N VAL A 72 3.41 2.73 1.00
CA VAL A 72 2.86 1.97 2.12
C VAL A 72 2.40 2.93 3.19
N VAL A 73 1.13 2.85 3.60
CA VAL A 73 0.53 3.68 4.65
C VAL A 73 0.23 2.79 5.86
N HIS A 74 0.58 3.24 7.05
CA HIS A 74 0.45 2.46 8.28
C HIS A 74 0.07 3.34 9.46
N GLY A 75 -0.56 2.75 10.48
CA GLY A 75 -1.08 3.51 11.63
C GLY A 75 -0.04 3.86 12.70
N HIS A 76 1.26 3.68 12.44
CA HIS A 76 2.30 3.98 13.43
C HIS A 76 3.02 5.29 13.08
N ALA A 77 2.64 6.38 13.76
CA ALA A 77 3.32 7.66 13.65
C ALA A 77 4.47 7.77 14.65
N THR A 78 5.60 8.30 14.19
CA THR A 78 6.69 8.79 15.04
C THR A 78 6.35 10.18 15.56
N ALA A 79 6.54 10.42 16.85
CA ALA A 79 6.25 11.70 17.47
C ALA A 79 7.03 12.84 16.80
N GLY A 80 6.33 13.89 16.37
CA GLY A 80 6.94 15.04 15.69
C GLY A 80 7.19 14.86 14.19
N ASP A 81 6.90 13.67 13.63
CA ASP A 81 7.02 13.41 12.19
C ASP A 81 5.68 12.96 11.60
N ALA A 82 4.94 13.92 11.09
CA ALA A 82 3.65 13.70 10.43
C ALA A 82 3.74 12.84 9.16
N ALA A 83 4.90 12.77 8.50
CA ALA A 83 5.08 11.98 7.28
C ALA A 83 5.40 10.51 7.58
N SER A 84 5.78 10.20 8.82
CA SER A 84 6.17 8.84 9.24
C SER A 84 5.05 7.79 9.16
N ILE A 85 3.80 8.18 8.92
CA ILE A 85 2.65 7.27 8.72
C ILE A 85 2.57 6.71 7.30
N TYR A 86 3.44 7.15 6.39
CA TYR A 86 3.53 6.59 5.05
C TYR A 86 4.99 6.54 4.57
N MET A 87 5.28 5.55 3.73
CA MET A 87 6.60 5.27 3.19
C MET A 87 6.53 5.20 1.66
N PRO A 88 6.88 6.28 0.95
CA PRO A 88 6.94 6.30 -0.51
C PRO A 88 8.30 5.83 -1.01
N GLN A 89 8.31 5.00 -2.04
CA GLN A 89 9.53 4.55 -2.71
C GLN A 89 9.34 4.55 -4.23
N THR A 90 10.42 4.84 -4.95
CA THR A 90 10.47 4.83 -6.41
C THR A 90 11.65 3.96 -6.85
N PHE A 91 11.38 3.03 -7.75
CA PHE A 91 12.36 2.13 -8.35
C PHE A 91 12.33 2.27 -9.86
N ARG A 92 13.51 2.32 -10.48
CA ARG A 92 13.67 2.51 -11.93
C ARG A 92 14.34 1.30 -12.55
N PHE A 93 13.81 0.88 -13.68
CA PHE A 93 14.24 -0.31 -14.41
C PHE A 93 14.43 0.09 -15.88
N PRO A 94 15.68 0.33 -16.32
CA PRO A 94 15.97 0.55 -17.72
C PRO A 94 15.89 -0.76 -18.48
N GLY A 95 15.68 -0.70 -19.80
CA GLY A 95 15.91 -1.89 -20.63
C GLY A 95 14.73 -2.85 -20.76
N ILE A 96 13.56 -2.54 -20.20
CA ILE A 96 12.49 -3.54 -19.98
C ILE A 96 11.65 -3.72 -21.25
N LYS A 97 11.41 -4.98 -21.62
CA LYS A 97 10.57 -5.39 -22.75
C LYS A 97 9.27 -6.03 -22.26
N SER A 98 8.32 -6.20 -23.18
CA SER A 98 7.14 -7.01 -22.91
C SER A 98 7.55 -8.45 -22.56
N GLN A 99 6.87 -9.01 -21.57
CA GLN A 99 7.11 -10.33 -20.96
C GLN A 99 8.39 -10.43 -20.13
N ASP A 100 9.08 -9.32 -19.86
CA ASP A 100 10.25 -9.34 -18.99
C ASP A 100 9.86 -9.37 -17.51
N ARG A 101 10.73 -10.01 -16.74
CA ARG A 101 10.77 -9.91 -15.28
C ARG A 101 11.63 -8.71 -14.88
N LEU A 102 11.13 -7.87 -13.97
CA LEU A 102 11.94 -6.78 -13.42
C LEU A 102 13.11 -7.35 -12.59
N PRO A 103 14.33 -6.83 -12.76
CA PRO A 103 15.53 -7.31 -12.07
C PRO A 103 15.54 -6.85 -10.61
N THR A 104 14.85 -7.61 -9.74
CA THR A 104 14.70 -7.30 -8.30
C THR A 104 15.63 -8.11 -7.38
N GLY A 105 16.47 -8.97 -7.96
CA GLY A 105 17.35 -9.87 -7.22
C GLY A 105 16.62 -11.08 -6.62
N GLU A 106 17.37 -11.94 -5.91
CA GLU A 106 16.85 -13.20 -5.35
C GLU A 106 15.89 -12.99 -4.17
N ASN A 107 16.02 -11.86 -3.48
CA ASN A 107 15.23 -11.54 -2.28
C ASN A 107 14.02 -10.64 -2.58
N GLY A 108 13.75 -10.37 -3.86
CA GLY A 108 12.71 -9.45 -4.30
C GLY A 108 12.97 -8.00 -3.92
N LEU A 109 11.97 -7.16 -4.16
CA LEU A 109 12.02 -5.72 -3.96
C LEU A 109 11.38 -5.35 -2.62
N LEU A 110 12.19 -4.89 -1.65
CA LEU A 110 11.71 -4.41 -0.36
C LEU A 110 10.99 -3.06 -0.53
N ILE A 111 9.67 -3.03 -0.30
CA ILE A 111 8.84 -1.82 -0.44
C ILE A 111 8.43 -1.17 0.90
N PHE A 112 8.62 -1.88 2.00
CA PHE A 112 8.39 -1.37 3.36
C PHE A 112 9.24 -2.14 4.36
N TYR A 113 9.78 -1.41 5.34
CA TYR A 113 10.38 -1.98 6.52
C TYR A 113 10.17 -1.03 7.70
N GLY A 114 9.39 -1.44 8.70
CA GLY A 114 9.09 -0.58 9.83
C GLY A 114 7.95 -1.09 10.69
N LYS A 115 7.57 -0.27 11.67
CA LYS A 115 6.46 -0.57 12.58
C LYS A 115 5.12 -0.26 11.92
N ALA A 116 4.19 -1.21 11.97
CA ALA A 116 2.79 -1.00 11.63
C ALA A 116 1.91 -1.13 12.87
N LEU A 117 0.83 -0.36 12.91
CA LEU A 117 -0.17 -0.36 13.97
C LEU A 117 -1.56 -0.25 13.34
N HIS A 118 -2.53 -1.04 13.81
CA HIS A 118 -3.91 -1.12 13.34
C HIS A 118 -4.13 -1.60 11.89
N PHE A 119 -3.40 -1.06 10.92
CA PHE A 119 -3.54 -1.38 9.51
C PHE A 119 -2.21 -1.23 8.75
N LEU A 120 -2.18 -1.81 7.55
CA LEU A 120 -1.12 -1.70 6.56
C LEU A 120 -1.77 -1.63 5.16
N ASP A 121 -1.70 -0.45 4.55
CA ASP A 121 -2.22 -0.19 3.21
C ASP A 121 -1.06 -0.14 2.21
N ILE A 122 -1.16 -0.91 1.12
CA ILE A 122 -0.13 -1.05 0.10
C ILE A 122 -0.68 -0.55 -1.23
N PHE A 123 0.01 0.40 -1.85
CA PHE A 123 -0.27 0.91 -3.18
C PHE A 123 0.95 0.70 -4.06
N ILE A 124 0.75 0.14 -5.25
CA ILE A 124 1.80 -0.11 -6.22
C ILE A 124 1.34 0.44 -7.57
N THR A 125 2.13 1.32 -8.15
CA THR A 125 1.91 1.83 -9.50
C THR A 125 3.11 1.50 -10.35
N VAL A 126 2.87 0.91 -11.52
CA VAL A 126 3.91 0.69 -12.53
C VAL A 126 3.58 1.54 -13.74
N SER A 127 4.56 2.30 -14.20
CA SER A 127 4.40 3.25 -15.30
C SER A 127 5.70 3.39 -16.10
N ARG A 128 5.65 4.13 -17.20
CA ARG A 128 6.86 4.52 -17.91
C ARG A 128 7.60 5.59 -17.13
N ASP A 129 8.90 5.40 -16.96
CA ASP A 129 9.77 6.45 -16.49
C ASP A 129 9.99 7.46 -17.62
N ARG A 130 9.62 8.71 -17.37
CA ARG A 130 9.92 9.82 -18.27
C ARG A 130 11.20 10.47 -17.80
N GLN A 131 11.99 10.96 -18.75
CA GLN A 131 13.19 11.73 -18.44
C GLN A 131 12.81 12.87 -17.49
N ASP A 132 13.57 13.00 -16.40
CA ASP A 132 13.39 13.99 -15.33
C ASP A 132 12.10 13.87 -14.50
N SER A 133 11.43 12.70 -14.51
CA SER A 133 10.29 12.47 -13.62
C SER A 133 10.73 12.33 -12.16
N GLU A 134 10.18 13.16 -11.28
CA GLU A 134 10.56 13.21 -9.86
C GLU A 134 10.07 11.98 -9.08
N ASP A 135 10.82 11.56 -8.06
CA ASP A 135 10.46 10.46 -7.17
C ASP A 135 9.14 10.72 -6.43
N LEU A 136 8.42 9.65 -6.09
CA LEU A 136 7.15 9.74 -5.36
C LEU A 136 7.33 10.51 -4.04
N ALA A 137 8.43 10.27 -3.32
CA ALA A 137 8.73 11.00 -2.09
C ALA A 137 8.78 12.52 -2.31
N THR A 138 9.50 12.96 -3.35
CA THR A 138 9.62 14.37 -3.73
C THR A 138 8.28 14.96 -4.15
N LEU A 139 7.51 14.21 -4.95
CA LEU A 139 6.19 14.61 -5.40
C LEU A 139 5.20 14.79 -4.24
N LEU A 140 5.15 13.85 -3.30
CA LEU A 140 4.31 13.96 -2.11
C LEU A 140 4.77 15.14 -1.23
N HIS A 141 6.08 15.32 -1.06
CA HIS A 141 6.63 16.42 -0.29
C HIS A 141 6.19 17.79 -0.83
N LYS A 142 6.25 17.99 -2.15
CA LYS A 142 5.80 19.23 -2.81
C LYS A 142 4.30 19.50 -2.62
N ASN A 143 3.51 18.45 -2.41
CA ASN A 143 2.07 18.54 -2.22
C ASN A 143 1.65 18.48 -0.74
N LEU A 144 2.59 18.44 0.22
CA LEU A 144 2.28 18.40 1.66
C LEU A 144 1.42 19.57 2.14
N GLN A 145 1.51 20.72 1.47
CA GLN A 145 0.74 21.91 1.81
C GLN A 145 -0.62 21.99 1.09
N SER A 146 -0.98 21.00 0.28
CA SER A 146 -2.30 20.97 -0.34
C SER A 146 -3.36 20.67 0.72
N PRO A 147 -4.55 21.28 0.67
CA PRO A 147 -5.63 21.02 1.63
C PRO A 147 -6.03 19.53 1.69
N GLU A 148 -6.03 18.85 0.55
CA GLU A 148 -6.38 17.43 0.45
C GLU A 148 -5.35 16.55 1.16
N MET A 149 -4.06 16.85 0.97
CA MET A 149 -2.95 16.15 1.62
C MET A 149 -2.96 16.38 3.12
N GLN A 150 -3.13 17.63 3.57
CA GLN A 150 -3.23 17.98 4.98
C GLN A 150 -4.45 17.32 5.64
N GLY A 151 -5.58 17.25 4.94
CA GLY A 151 -6.77 16.55 5.41
C GLY A 151 -6.52 15.06 5.61
N ALA A 152 -5.99 14.38 4.59
CA ALA A 152 -5.69 12.94 4.65
C ALA A 152 -4.67 12.60 5.76
N VAL A 153 -3.56 13.35 5.83
CA VAL A 153 -2.53 13.18 6.85
C VAL A 153 -3.08 13.49 8.24
N GLY A 154 -3.86 14.57 8.39
CA GLY A 154 -4.48 14.93 9.67
C GLY A 154 -5.42 13.84 10.19
N THR A 155 -6.24 13.26 9.31
CA THR A 155 -7.09 12.12 9.62
C THR A 155 -6.27 10.93 10.11
N LEU A 156 -5.19 10.58 9.43
CA LEU A 156 -4.34 9.44 9.79
C LEU A 156 -3.59 9.67 11.13
N LEU A 157 -3.09 10.88 11.37
CA LEU A 157 -2.40 11.22 12.62
C LEU A 157 -3.32 11.23 13.84
N GLY A 158 -4.57 11.66 13.68
CA GLY A 158 -5.57 11.61 14.75
C GLY A 158 -5.77 10.19 15.30
N LEU A 159 -5.47 9.18 14.49
CA LEU A 159 -5.64 7.77 14.83
C LEU A 159 -4.41 7.17 15.49
N ALA A 160 -3.22 7.55 15.03
CA ALA A 160 -1.96 7.10 15.63
C ALA A 160 -1.82 7.51 17.10
N VAL A 161 -2.55 8.55 17.54
CA VAL A 161 -2.53 9.08 18.92
C VAL A 161 -3.77 8.64 19.74
N ALA A 162 -4.83 8.14 19.10
CA ALA A 162 -6.08 7.78 19.77
C ALA A 162 -6.13 6.31 20.22
N ALA A 163 -6.97 6.02 21.23
CA ALA A 163 -7.30 4.63 21.55
C ALA A 163 -8.11 3.99 20.41
N PRO A 164 -7.90 2.69 20.11
CA PRO A 164 -8.51 1.99 18.98
C PRO A 164 -10.02 1.77 19.18
N GLN A 165 -10.83 2.75 18.80
CA GLN A 165 -12.27 2.51 18.64
C GLN A 165 -12.55 2.09 17.19
N VAL A 166 -13.60 1.30 16.97
CA VAL A 166 -13.90 0.75 15.64
C VAL A 166 -13.99 1.80 14.54
N SER A 167 -14.71 2.90 14.82
CA SER A 167 -14.87 4.04 13.90
C SER A 167 -13.54 4.73 13.54
N THR A 168 -12.55 4.65 14.43
CA THR A 168 -11.23 5.24 14.23
C THR A 168 -10.45 4.45 13.16
N VAL A 169 -10.53 3.11 13.19
CA VAL A 169 -9.83 2.25 12.21
C VAL A 169 -10.43 2.38 10.80
N THR A 170 -11.75 2.43 10.66
CA THR A 170 -12.39 2.62 9.34
C THR A 170 -12.10 3.98 8.73
N THR A 171 -12.10 5.02 9.56
CA THR A 171 -11.67 6.36 9.15
C THR A 171 -10.20 6.36 8.68
N ALA A 172 -9.33 5.55 9.30
CA ALA A 172 -7.93 5.38 8.88
C ALA A 172 -7.81 4.86 7.45
N ILE A 173 -8.53 3.79 7.15
CA ILE A 173 -8.53 3.16 5.83
C ILE A 173 -9.06 4.17 4.79
N GLY A 174 -10.07 4.96 5.15
CA GLY A 174 -10.55 6.08 4.33
C GLY A 174 -9.44 7.11 4.06
N GLY A 175 -8.74 7.56 5.10
CA GLY A 175 -7.60 8.49 4.98
C GLY A 175 -6.46 7.93 4.12
N ALA A 176 -6.09 6.67 4.31
CA ALA A 176 -5.08 5.97 3.51
C ALA A 176 -5.51 5.84 2.04
N SER A 177 -6.81 5.57 1.80
CA SER A 177 -7.40 5.58 0.46
C SER A 177 -7.21 6.91 -0.25
N ILE A 178 -7.54 8.01 0.43
CA ILE A 178 -7.43 9.35 -0.12
C ILE A 178 -5.96 9.65 -0.43
N LEU A 179 -5.04 9.32 0.47
CA LEU A 179 -3.61 9.51 0.28
C LEU A 179 -3.09 8.73 -0.94
N GLY A 180 -3.46 7.46 -1.09
CA GLY A 180 -3.04 6.66 -2.24
C GLY A 180 -3.66 7.13 -3.56
N SER A 181 -4.92 7.56 -3.56
CA SER A 181 -5.56 8.18 -4.72
C SER A 181 -4.88 9.49 -5.12
N LEU A 182 -4.51 10.33 -4.15
CA LEU A 182 -3.76 11.56 -4.39
C LEU A 182 -2.37 11.25 -4.96
N ALA A 183 -1.66 10.26 -4.38
CA ALA A 183 -0.37 9.81 -4.88
C ALA A 183 -0.46 9.37 -6.35
N TYR A 184 -1.46 8.57 -6.70
CA TYR A 184 -1.70 8.16 -8.08
C TYR A 184 -2.02 9.35 -9.01
N GLN A 185 -2.84 10.30 -8.57
CA GLN A 185 -3.15 11.50 -9.36
C GLN A 185 -1.91 12.39 -9.59
N ILE A 186 -1.03 12.51 -8.59
CA ILE A 186 0.22 13.27 -8.73
C ILE A 186 1.18 12.52 -9.67
N LEU A 187 1.34 11.20 -9.49
CA LEU A 187 2.20 10.36 -10.34
C LEU A 187 1.75 10.38 -11.80
N SER A 188 0.47 10.16 -12.08
CA SER A 188 -0.07 10.09 -13.44
C SER A 188 0.14 11.40 -14.23
N LYS A 189 0.21 12.56 -13.55
CA LYS A 189 0.55 13.84 -14.19
C LYS A 189 1.99 13.87 -14.72
N VAL A 190 2.93 13.19 -14.06
CA VAL A 190 4.35 13.21 -14.44
C VAL A 190 4.77 11.99 -15.26
N THR A 191 4.16 10.82 -15.06
CA THR A 191 4.50 9.58 -15.79
C THR A 191 3.58 9.32 -17.00
N GLY A 192 2.37 9.87 -16.99
CA GLY A 192 1.33 9.61 -17.99
C GLY A 192 0.69 8.23 -17.80
N ASP A 193 0.77 7.40 -18.85
CA ASP A 193 0.09 6.11 -18.88
C ASP A 193 0.61 5.15 -17.81
N THR A 194 -0.33 4.49 -17.13
CA THR A 194 -0.07 3.46 -16.13
C THR A 194 -0.23 2.07 -16.74
N ILE A 195 0.70 1.18 -16.40
CA ILE A 195 0.78 -0.21 -16.85
C ILE A 195 0.00 -1.10 -15.89
N GLY A 196 0.16 -0.87 -14.59
CA GLY A 196 -0.61 -1.55 -13.54
C GLY A 196 -0.76 -0.65 -12.32
N LEU A 197 -1.90 -0.76 -11.64
CA LEU A 197 -2.20 -0.10 -10.38
C LEU A 197 -2.80 -1.14 -9.43
N TYR A 198 -2.09 -1.45 -8.37
CA TYR A 198 -2.57 -2.35 -7.34
C TYR A 198 -2.75 -1.62 -6.02
N ARG A 199 -3.80 -1.99 -5.30
CA ARG A 199 -4.09 -1.52 -3.96
C ARG A 199 -4.58 -2.67 -3.09
N ASN A 200 -4.12 -2.73 -1.85
CA ASN A 200 -4.73 -3.57 -0.84
C ASN A 200 -4.59 -2.98 0.58
N SER A 201 -5.47 -3.41 1.49
CA SER A 201 -5.53 -2.97 2.87
C SER A 201 -5.61 -4.17 3.81
N TRP A 202 -4.69 -4.23 4.77
CA TRP A 202 -4.61 -5.31 5.76
C TRP A 202 -4.83 -4.77 7.17
N LEU A 203 -5.77 -5.36 7.91
CA LEU A 203 -6.07 -4.94 9.28
C LEU A 203 -5.39 -5.85 10.30
N GLN A 204 -4.90 -5.27 11.39
CA GLN A 204 -4.22 -5.99 12.46
C GLN A 204 -5.11 -7.09 13.06
N TYR A 205 -6.33 -6.75 13.46
CA TYR A 205 -7.20 -7.67 14.18
C TYR A 205 -8.00 -8.63 13.28
N ARG A 206 -8.31 -8.20 12.05
CA ARG A 206 -9.07 -9.05 11.10
C ARG A 206 -8.14 -9.96 10.31
N ASP A 207 -7.02 -9.41 9.83
CA ASP A 207 -6.17 -10.07 8.82
C ASP A 207 -4.77 -10.41 9.37
N GLY A 208 -4.44 -10.05 10.61
CA GLY A 208 -3.09 -10.20 11.15
C GLY A 208 -2.06 -9.42 10.33
N PHE A 209 -2.42 -8.23 9.85
CA PHE A 209 -1.65 -7.46 8.85
C PHE A 209 -1.39 -8.19 7.53
N GLY A 210 -2.06 -9.30 7.27
CA GLY A 210 -1.79 -10.11 6.08
C GLY A 210 -0.41 -10.74 6.12
N ILE A 211 0.14 -11.11 7.28
CA ILE A 211 1.43 -11.80 7.33
C ILE A 211 1.39 -13.06 6.46
N GLY A 212 2.42 -13.25 5.63
CA GLY A 212 2.55 -14.33 4.65
C GLY A 212 2.52 -13.86 3.19
N ARG A 213 2.36 -14.82 2.27
CA ARG A 213 2.40 -14.64 0.82
C ARG A 213 1.03 -14.27 0.24
N HIS A 214 1.01 -13.34 -0.71
CA HIS A 214 -0.19 -12.85 -1.42
C HIS A 214 -0.01 -12.75 -2.95
N PRO A 215 -0.93 -13.35 -3.73
CA PRO A 215 -1.93 -14.31 -3.27
C PRO A 215 -1.25 -15.59 -2.74
N GLN A 216 -2.00 -16.40 -1.96
CA GLN A 216 -1.46 -17.66 -1.41
C GLN A 216 -0.91 -18.60 -2.50
N VAL A 217 -1.49 -18.57 -3.70
CA VAL A 217 -1.06 -19.34 -4.86
C VAL A 217 -1.05 -18.44 -6.10
N GLY A 218 0.01 -18.53 -6.90
CA GLY A 218 0.18 -17.76 -8.13
C GLY A 218 0.61 -16.32 -7.89
N SER A 219 0.05 -15.41 -8.69
CA SER A 219 0.35 -13.97 -8.71
C SER A 219 -0.94 -13.16 -8.83
N HIS A 220 -0.91 -11.93 -8.31
CA HIS A 220 -1.85 -10.89 -8.71
C HIS A 220 -1.62 -10.59 -10.19
N ASN A 221 -2.71 -10.42 -10.95
CA ASN A 221 -2.67 -9.99 -12.33
C ASN A 221 -3.51 -8.71 -12.43
N VAL A 222 -2.87 -7.62 -12.81
CA VAL A 222 -3.42 -6.26 -12.76
C VAL A 222 -3.05 -5.58 -14.07
N LYS A 223 -3.98 -5.60 -15.04
CA LYS A 223 -3.71 -5.18 -16.43
C LYS A 223 -2.47 -5.88 -17.01
N ASP A 224 -1.41 -5.14 -17.31
CA ASP A 224 -0.19 -5.61 -17.95
C ASP A 224 0.94 -5.88 -16.93
N LEU A 225 0.58 -6.01 -15.65
CA LEU A 225 1.49 -6.29 -14.54
C LEU A 225 1.05 -7.58 -13.85
N SER A 226 2.01 -8.44 -13.50
CA SER A 226 1.77 -9.46 -12.48
C SER A 226 2.90 -9.55 -11.48
N PHE A 227 2.57 -9.93 -10.25
CA PHE A 227 3.53 -10.06 -9.17
C PHE A 227 2.87 -10.82 -8.02
N TRP A 228 3.67 -11.26 -7.07
CA TRP A 228 3.20 -11.61 -5.74
C TRP A 228 4.01 -10.82 -4.72
N TYR A 229 3.54 -10.79 -3.48
CA TYR A 229 4.27 -10.18 -2.39
C TYR A 229 4.19 -10.99 -1.13
N GLU A 230 5.09 -10.71 -0.21
CA GLU A 230 5.07 -11.27 1.13
C GLU A 230 5.13 -10.16 2.17
N ILE A 231 4.39 -10.35 3.25
CA ILE A 231 4.45 -9.54 4.45
C ILE A 231 5.09 -10.41 5.53
N ILE A 232 6.25 -10.00 6.01
CA ILE A 232 7.04 -10.74 6.99
C ILE A 232 6.96 -9.98 8.30
N GLN A 233 6.58 -10.67 9.38
CA GLN A 233 6.78 -10.14 10.73
C GLN A 233 8.21 -10.45 11.16
N GLU A 234 8.96 -9.41 11.51
CA GLU A 234 10.26 -9.59 12.15
C GLU A 234 10.08 -9.66 13.67
N GLU A 235 10.61 -10.71 14.27
CA GLU A 235 10.72 -10.78 15.73
C GLU A 235 11.75 -9.77 16.22
N PRO A 236 11.53 -9.10 17.37
CA PRO A 236 12.55 -8.29 17.98
C PRO A 236 13.78 -9.17 18.25
N GLN A 237 14.94 -8.77 17.72
CA GLN A 237 16.21 -9.37 18.12
C GLN A 237 16.40 -9.07 19.61
N PHE A 238 16.34 -10.11 20.44
CA PHE A 238 16.55 -10.05 21.89
C PHE A 238 18.04 -9.92 22.22
#